data_AF-A0A9N9N9N5-F1
#
_entry.id   AF-A0A9N9N9N5-F1
#
_cell.length_a   1.000
_cell.length_b   1.000
_cell.length_c   1.000
_cell.angle_alpha   90.00
_cell.angle_beta   90.00
_cell.angle_gamma   90.00
#
_symmetry.space_group_name_H-M   'P 1'
#
loop_
_entity.id
_entity.type
_entity.pdbx_description
1 polymer ?
#
loop_
_entity_poly.entity_id
_entity_poly.type
_entity_poly.pdbx_seq_one_letter_code
_entity_poly.pdbx_strand_id
1 'polypeptide(L)' 'LYGTYKAATIGSCNTPKPSLLDFRGRAKWDSWNELGEISKEEAKQRYIDILEQANFGWSKDRMDNEETKAIPQDR' A
#
# COMPACT_ATOMS: atom_id res chain seq x y z
N LEU A 1 3.56 -5.82 -2.27
CA LEU A 1 3.28 -4.57 -3.01
C LEU A 1 1.84 -4.47 -3.55
N TYR A 2 1.33 -5.41 -4.35
CA TYR A 2 -0.01 -5.25 -4.95
C TYR A 2 -1.14 -5.17 -3.92
N GLY A 3 -1.09 -6.01 -2.87
CA GLY A 3 -2.08 -5.99 -1.78
C GLY A 3 -2.11 -4.65 -1.04
N THR A 4 -0.94 -4.13 -0.65
CA THR A 4 -0.82 -2.83 0.05
C THR A 4 -1.22 -1.65 -0.82
N TYR A 5 -0.89 -1.67 -2.12
CA TYR A 5 -1.34 -0.66 -3.08
C TYR A 5 -2.87 -0.65 -3.24
N LYS A 6 -3.48 -1.83 -3.40
CA LYS A 6 -4.94 -1.97 -3.48
C LYS A 6 -5.61 -1.54 -2.19
N ALA A 7 -5.04 -1.88 -1.03
CA ALA A 7 -5.54 -1.44 0.26
C ALA A 7 -5.42 0.07 0.48
N ALA A 8 -4.32 0.72 0.04
CA ALA A 8 -4.15 2.17 0.17
C ALA A 8 -5.12 2.97 -0.72
N THR A 9 -5.53 2.40 -1.86
CA THR A 9 -6.41 3.07 -2.83
C THR A 9 -7.90 2.77 -2.58
N ILE A 10 -8.23 1.50 -2.37
CA ILE A 10 -9.62 1.01 -2.25
C ILE A 10 -10.04 0.82 -0.78
N GLY A 11 -9.08 0.57 0.12
CA GLY A 11 -9.36 0.22 1.52
C GLY A 11 -9.47 -1.29 1.74
N SER A 12 -10.26 -1.68 2.73
CA SER A 12 -10.49 -3.07 3.15
C SER A 12 -10.91 -3.97 1.98
N CYS A 13 -10.49 -5.24 2.04
CA CYS A 13 -10.82 -6.23 1.01
C CYS A 13 -12.33 -6.52 1.01
N ASN A 14 -13.07 -5.88 0.10
CA ASN A 14 -14.52 -6.10 -0.07
C ASN A 14 -14.85 -7.06 -1.23
N THR A 15 -13.85 -7.78 -1.74
CA THR A 15 -14.05 -8.75 -2.83
C THR A 15 -14.26 -10.16 -2.28
N PRO A 16 -15.20 -10.94 -2.83
CA PRO A 16 -15.42 -12.32 -2.40
C PRO A 16 -14.21 -13.21 -2.72
N LYS A 17 -13.98 -14.24 -1.89
CA LYS A 17 -12.87 -15.18 -2.03
C LYS A 17 -12.93 -15.89 -3.39
N PRO A 18 -11.88 -15.78 -4.24
CA PRO A 18 -11.87 -16.42 -5.55
C PRO A 18 -11.80 -17.95 -5.43
N SER A 19 -12.29 -18.64 -6.47
CA SER A 19 -12.29 -20.10 -6.57
C SER A 19 -10.90 -20.70 -6.37
N LEU A 20 -10.85 -21.86 -5.71
CA LEU A 20 -9.61 -22.58 -5.39
C LEU A 20 -8.78 -22.97 -6.62
N LEU A 21 -9.43 -23.12 -7.78
CA LEU A 21 -8.78 -23.45 -9.05
C LEU A 21 -8.04 -22.25 -9.68
N ASP A 22 -8.33 -21.02 -9.23
CA ASP A 22 -7.67 -19.81 -9.70
C ASP A 22 -6.56 -19.39 -8.72
N PHE A 23 -5.44 -20.10 -8.77
CA PHE A 23 -4.30 -19.89 -7.86
C PHE A 23 -3.75 -18.46 -7.93
N ARG A 24 -3.79 -17.82 -9.11
CA ARG A 24 -3.29 -16.46 -9.33
C ARG A 24 -4.19 -15.40 -8.68
N GLY A 25 -5.50 -15.49 -8.88
CA GLY A 25 -6.47 -14.62 -8.23
C GLY A 25 -6.51 -14.86 -6.73
N ARG A 26 -6.40 -16.13 -6.30
CA ARG A 26 -6.28 -16.50 -4.90
C ARG A 26 -5.07 -15.86 -4.24
N ALA A 27 -3.88 -15.95 -4.82
CA ALA A 27 -2.69 -15.32 -4.27
C ALA A 27 -2.83 -13.80 -4.11
N LYS A 28 -3.39 -13.12 -5.13
CA LYS A 28 -3.66 -11.67 -5.05
C LYS A 28 -4.68 -11.32 -3.98
N TRP A 29 -5.75 -12.11 -3.88
CA TRP A 29 -6.79 -11.93 -2.87
C TRP A 29 -6.26 -12.22 -1.48
N ASP A 30 -5.44 -13.25 -1.31
CA ASP A 30 -4.83 -13.62 -0.04
C ASP A 30 -3.92 -12.49 0.46
N SER A 31 -3.06 -11.93 -0.41
CA SER A 31 -2.26 -10.73 -0.07
C SER A 31 -3.09 -9.48 0.26
N TRP A 32 -4.33 -9.38 -0.21
CA TRP A 32 -5.22 -8.24 0.10
C TRP A 32 -6.09 -8.53 1.33
N ASN A 33 -6.46 -9.79 1.55
CA ASN A 33 -7.26 -10.26 2.68
C ASN A 33 -6.43 -10.40 3.96
N GLU A 34 -5.16 -10.80 3.85
CA GLU A 34 -4.20 -10.84 4.97
C GLU A 34 -3.98 -9.45 5.57
N LEU A 35 -4.11 -8.41 4.74
CA LEU A 35 -4.09 -7.03 5.19
C LEU A 35 -5.38 -6.63 5.93
N GLY A 36 -6.47 -7.37 5.79
CA GLY A 36 -7.71 -7.17 6.56
C GLY A 36 -8.34 -5.79 6.40
N GLU A 37 -8.90 -5.26 7.50
CA GLU A 37 -9.41 -3.89 7.60
C GLU A 37 -8.30 -2.90 7.95
N ILE A 38 -7.36 -2.69 7.03
CA ILE A 38 -6.36 -1.63 7.21
C ILE A 38 -6.83 -0.32 6.60
N SER A 39 -6.68 0.75 7.38
CA SER A 39 -6.87 2.12 6.92
C SER A 39 -5.84 2.49 5.85
N LYS A 40 -6.16 3.49 5.03
CA LYS A 40 -5.26 3.96 3.95
C LYS A 40 -3.88 4.38 4.46
N GLU A 41 -3.82 4.94 5.67
CA GLU A 41 -2.58 5.34 6.34
C GLU A 41 -1.71 4.13 6.72
N GLU A 42 -2.31 3.13 7.36
CA GLU A 42 -1.65 1.85 7.69
C GLU A 42 -1.14 1.11 6.44
N ALA A 43 -1.90 1.15 5.35
CA ALA A 43 -1.50 0.56 4.07
C ALA A 43 -0.27 1.25 3.46
N LYS A 44 -0.21 2.59 3.54
CA LYS A 44 0.97 3.37 3.13
C LYS A 44 2.17 3.08 4.01
N GLN A 45 1.97 2.99 5.33
CA GLN A 45 3.05 2.70 6.26
C GLN A 45 3.68 1.33 6.00
N ARG A 46 2.87 0.28 5.80
CA ARG A 46 3.36 -1.05 5.39
C ARG A 46 4.06 -1.04 4.03
N TYR A 47 3.62 -0.19 3.09
CA TYR A 47 4.31 -0.06 1.81
C TYR A 47 5.71 0.52 1.98
N ILE A 48 5.85 1.55 2.80
CA ILE A 48 7.13 2.17 3.14
C ILE A 48 8.04 1.17 3.85
N ASP A 49 7.51 0.43 4.83
CA ASP A 49 8.25 -0.59 5.56
C ASP A 49 8.83 -1.68 4.64
N ILE A 50 8.04 -2.16 3.67
CA ILE A 50 8.53 -3.11 2.66
C ILE A 50 9.63 -2.50 1.79
N LEU A 51 9.54 -1.21 1.43
CA LEU A 51 10.57 -0.52 0.66
C LEU A 51 11.87 -0.30 1.46
N GLU A 52 11.74 0.02 2.74
CA GLU A 52 12.87 0.15 3.67
C GLU A 52 13.57 -1.21 3.85
N GLN A 53 12.79 -2.28 4.10
CA GLN A 53 13.31 -3.64 4.21
C GLN A 53 13.93 -4.16 2.92
N ALA A 54 13.41 -3.74 1.76
CA ALA A 54 13.94 -4.14 0.46
C ALA A 54 15.33 -3.52 0.16
N ASN A 55 15.94 -2.81 1.11
CA ASN A 55 17.32 -2.31 1.06
C ASN A 55 17.64 -1.56 -0.25
N PHE A 56 16.67 -0.81 -0.76
CA PHE A 56 16.78 -0.08 -2.03
C PHE A 56 17.66 1.19 -1.93
N GLY A 57 18.39 1.39 -0.83
CA GLY A 57 19.05 2.67 -0.55
C GLY A 57 18.06 3.84 -0.47
N TRP A 58 16.78 3.53 -0.26
CA TRP A 58 15.70 4.50 -0.16
C TRP A 58 15.59 4.92 1.31
N SER A 59 15.97 6.17 1.61
CA SER A 59 16.01 6.71 2.97
C SER A 59 14.88 7.73 3.13
N LYS A 60 13.95 7.46 4.05
CA LYS A 60 12.78 8.31 4.34
C LYS A 60 13.15 9.76 4.68
N ASP A 61 14.33 9.97 5.27
CA ASP A 61 14.95 11.27 5.53
C ASP A 61 15.05 12.21 4.30
N ARG A 62 15.04 11.69 3.07
CA ARG A 62 15.11 12.55 1.87
C ARG A 62 13.76 13.09 1.38
N MET A 63 12.63 12.58 1.88
CA MET A 63 11.32 12.84 1.25
C MET A 63 10.36 13.71 2.08
N ASP A 64 10.77 14.24 3.23
CA ASP A 64 9.95 15.19 4.01
C ASP A 64 10.23 16.66 3.63
N ASN A 65 11.33 16.93 2.92
CA ASN A 65 11.78 18.29 2.60
C ASN A 65 11.26 18.84 1.24
N GLU A 66 10.53 18.04 0.45
CA GLU A 66 10.02 18.47 -0.87
C GLU A 66 8.48 18.58 -0.97
N GLU A 67 7.70 18.07 -0.02
CA GLU A 67 6.23 18.21 -0.04
C GLU A 67 5.72 19.56 0.54
N THR A 68 6.56 20.35 1.21
CA THR A 68 6.17 21.68 1.72
C THR A 68 6.39 22.83 0.73
N LYS A 69 6.94 22.58 -0.47
CA LYS A 69 7.24 23.64 -1.45
C LYS A 69 6.31 23.70 -2.67
N ALA A 70 5.28 22.85 -2.76
CA ALA A 70 4.47 22.72 -3.98
C ALA A 70 2.95 22.85 -3.78
N ILE A 71 2.49 23.59 -2.78
CA ILE A 71 1.11 24.13 -2.78
C ILE A 71 1.19 25.65 -2.91
N PRO A 72 0.98 26.24 -4.10
CA PRO A 72 0.68 27.67 -4.17
C PRO A 72 -0.62 27.91 -3.41
N GLN A 73 -0.54 28.61 -2.28
CA GLN A 73 -1.69 29.25 -1.66
C GLN A 73 -2.20 30.31 -2.64
N ASP A 74 -3.29 29.98 -3.32
CA ASP A 74 -4.13 30.96 -4.01
C ASP A 74 -4.81 31.85 -2.95
N ARG A 75 -4.33 33.09 -2.83
CA ARG A 75 -5.12 34.26 -2.45
C ARG A 75 -4.42 35.56 -2.79
#